data_AF-A0A350CD66-F1
#
_entry.id   AF-A0A350CD66-F1
#
_cell.length_a   1.000
_cell.length_b   1.000
_cell.length_c   1.000
_cell.angle_alpha   90.00
_cell.angle_beta   90.00
_cell.angle_gamma   90.00
#
_symmetry.space_group_name_H-M   'P 1'
#
loop_
_entity.id
_entity.type
_entity.pdbx_description
1 polymer ?
#
loop_
_entity_poly.entity_id
_entity_poly.type
_entity_poly.pdbx_seq_one_letter_code
_entity_poly.pdbx_strand_id
1 'polypeptide(L)'
;MLARIFLAAVGGLYAYLAWWCSVSPGETSQLVGFQLVGGSGRSEFLTVYGGLEAGMAAIFLMPLLRPALQYSALLNCTLIHLGLVAFRTAGFVLFTDIQTMTMKLAAGEWVILILSGLLLWKSPKGKR
;
A
#
# COMPACT_ATOMS: atom_id res chain seq x y z
N MET A 1 -5.54 20.22 -4.47
CA MET A 1 -5.54 20.12 -2.99
C MET A 1 -6.05 18.76 -2.53
N LEU A 2 -7.26 18.34 -2.90
CA LEU A 2 -7.84 17.03 -2.53
C LEU A 2 -6.93 15.82 -2.79
N ALA A 3 -6.32 15.74 -3.98
CA ALA A 3 -5.38 14.67 -4.31
C ALA A 3 -4.16 14.58 -3.38
N ARG A 4 -3.63 15.71 -2.90
CA ARG A 4 -2.49 15.70 -1.97
C ARG A 4 -2.90 15.26 -0.58
N ILE A 5 -4.09 15.67 -0.13
CA ILE A 5 -4.63 15.22 1.16
C ILE A 5 -4.85 13.71 1.13
N PHE A 6 -5.45 13.20 0.06
CA PHE A 6 -5.62 11.76 -0.16
C PHE A 6 -4.28 11.02 -0.15
N LEU A 7 -3.32 11.46 -0.97
CA LEU A 7 -1.99 10.85 -1.01
C LEU A 7 -1.25 10.94 0.33
N ALA A 8 -1.41 12.03 1.07
CA ALA A 8 -0.81 12.17 2.40
C ALA A 8 -1.42 11.21 3.41
N ALA A 9 -2.75 11.01 3.38
CA ALA A 9 -3.42 10.03 4.22
C ALA A 9 -2.96 8.59 3.90
N VAL A 10 -2.92 8.23 2.62
CA VAL A 10 -2.46 6.90 2.17
C VAL A 10 -0.98 6.71 2.49
N GLY A 11 -0.14 7.73 2.24
CA GLY A 11 1.28 7.69 2.57
C GLY A 11 1.55 7.58 4.07
N GLY A 12 0.76 8.26 4.90
CA GLY A 12 0.82 8.13 6.36
C GLY A 12 0.42 6.73 6.84
N LEU A 13 -0.62 6.13 6.24
CA LEU A 13 -1.00 4.74 6.51
C LEU A 13 0.15 3.78 6.20
N TYR A 14 0.75 3.89 5.01
CA TYR A 14 1.88 3.04 4.63
C TYR A 14 3.13 3.29 5.48
N ALA A 15 3.38 4.52 5.92
CA ALA A 15 4.48 4.80 6.85
C ALA A 15 4.26 4.12 8.21
N TYR A 16 3.02 4.14 8.70
CA TYR A 16 2.64 3.46 9.93
C TYR A 16 2.77 1.93 9.81
N LEU A 17 2.28 1.35 8.70
CA LEU A 17 2.43 -0.08 8.43
C LEU A 17 3.90 -0.47 8.34
N ALA A 18 4.70 0.27 7.58
CA ALA A 18 6.14 0.03 7.44
C ALA A 18 6.85 0.02 8.79
N TRP A 19 6.52 0.99 9.64
CA TRP A 19 7.03 1.07 11.02
C TRP A 19 6.64 -0.16 11.83
N TRP A 20 5.35 -0.53 11.83
CA TRP A 20 4.85 -1.66 12.61
C TRP A 20 5.46 -2.99 12.14
N CYS A 21 5.48 -3.24 10.82
CA CYS A 21 6.11 -4.42 10.22
C CYS A 21 7.61 -4.50 10.54
N SER A 22 8.28 -3.36 10.70
CA SER A 22 9.71 -3.31 11.03
C SER A 22 10.01 -3.56 12.50
N VAL A 23 9.18 -3.01 13.40
CA VAL A 23 9.42 -3.08 14.85
C VAL A 23 8.84 -4.38 15.45
N SER A 24 7.70 -4.85 14.95
CA SER A 24 7.02 -6.05 15.43
C SER A 24 6.70 -7.02 14.28
N PRO A 25 7.73 -7.58 13.59
CA PRO A 25 7.52 -8.49 12.46
C PRO A 25 6.80 -9.78 12.87
N GLY A 26 7.03 -10.28 14.09
CA GLY A 26 6.39 -11.50 14.58
C GLY A 26 4.87 -11.37 14.76
N GLU A 27 4.40 -10.24 15.29
CA GLU A 27 2.98 -9.97 15.47
C GLU A 27 2.29 -9.69 14.13
N THR A 28 2.87 -8.80 13.32
CA THR A 28 2.28 -8.37 12.04
C THR A 28 2.20 -9.50 11.02
N SER A 29 3.21 -10.37 10.95
CA SER A 29 3.18 -11.56 10.10
C SER A 29 2.07 -12.53 10.48
N GLN A 30 1.84 -12.77 11.78
CA GLN A 30 0.78 -13.66 12.26
C GLN A 30 -0.61 -13.14 11.92
N LEU A 31 -0.84 -11.81 11.94
CA LEU A 31 -2.11 -11.19 11.57
C LEU A 31 -2.54 -11.47 10.13
N VAL A 32 -1.58 -11.79 9.24
CA VAL A 32 -1.84 -12.12 7.84
C VAL A 32 -1.56 -13.60 7.53
N GLY A 33 -1.32 -14.42 8.56
CA GLY A 33 -1.10 -15.85 8.45
C GLY A 33 0.31 -16.27 8.00
N PHE A 34 1.29 -15.37 8.00
CA PHE A 34 2.68 -15.73 7.73
C PHE A 34 3.35 -16.38 8.93
N GLN A 35 4.10 -17.45 8.66
CA GLN A 35 5.03 -18.04 9.62
C GLN A 35 6.46 -17.62 9.26
N LEU A 36 7.14 -16.96 10.20
CA LEU A 36 8.51 -16.53 10.01
C LEU A 36 9.48 -17.65 10.40
N VAL A 37 10.22 -18.19 9.44
CA VAL A 37 11.22 -19.25 9.67
C VAL A 37 12.58 -18.63 9.99
N GLY A 38 12.95 -18.67 11.28
CA GLY A 38 14.26 -18.23 11.75
C GLY A 38 14.62 -16.78 11.37
N GLY A 39 15.90 -16.52 11.19
CA GLY A 39 16.41 -15.20 10.77
C GLY A 39 16.07 -14.85 9.33
N SER A 40 16.04 -15.84 8.43
CA SER A 40 15.75 -15.62 7.00
C SER A 40 14.33 -15.10 6.78
N GLY A 41 13.31 -15.75 7.37
CA GLY A 41 11.93 -15.28 7.26
C GLY A 41 11.72 -13.88 7.84
N ARG A 42 12.38 -13.56 8.97
CA ARG A 42 12.33 -12.22 9.57
C ARG A 42 12.99 -11.17 8.68
N SER A 43 14.13 -11.48 8.09
CA SER A 43 14.84 -10.59 7.16
C SER A 43 13.98 -10.30 5.94
N GLU A 44 13.44 -11.34 5.30
CA GLU A 44 12.57 -11.17 4.12
C GLU A 44 11.31 -10.38 4.45
N PHE A 45 10.65 -10.69 5.57
CA PHE A 45 9.46 -9.94 5.99
C PHE A 45 9.79 -8.46 6.25
N LEU A 46 10.90 -8.16 6.92
CA LEU A 46 11.36 -6.80 7.14
C LEU A 46 11.63 -6.06 5.82
N THR A 47 12.32 -6.71 4.88
CA THR A 47 12.65 -6.11 3.58
C THR A 47 11.41 -5.86 2.73
N VAL A 48 10.50 -6.83 2.65
CA VAL A 48 9.30 -6.72 1.82
C VAL A 48 8.26 -5.84 2.51
N TYR A 49 7.78 -6.21 3.69
CA TYR A 49 6.72 -5.45 4.35
C TYR A 49 7.24 -4.13 4.90
N GLY A 50 8.33 -4.11 5.66
CA GLY A 50 8.90 -2.85 6.15
C GLY A 50 9.42 -1.96 5.01
N GLY A 51 10.30 -2.50 4.17
CA GLY A 51 11.00 -1.73 3.14
C GLY A 51 10.10 -1.26 1.98
N LEU A 52 9.25 -2.15 1.43
CA LEU A 52 8.37 -1.77 0.31
C LEU A 52 7.30 -0.78 0.77
N GLU A 53 6.71 -0.99 1.96
CA GLU A 53 5.73 -0.05 2.52
C GLU A 53 6.36 1.32 2.80
N ALA A 54 7.60 1.37 3.29
CA ALA A 54 8.33 2.62 3.45
C ALA A 54 8.58 3.32 2.11
N GLY A 55 8.92 2.56 1.06
CA GLY A 55 9.07 3.10 -0.30
C GLY A 55 7.76 3.68 -0.85
N MET A 56 6.64 2.97 -0.67
CA MET A 56 5.31 3.47 -1.04
C MET A 56 4.94 4.73 -0.28
N ALA A 57 5.17 4.76 1.03
CA ALA A 57 4.97 5.94 1.87
C ALA A 57 5.76 7.14 1.35
N ALA A 58 7.04 6.95 1.01
CA ALA A 58 7.88 8.01 0.46
C ALA A 58 7.31 8.56 -0.86
N ILE A 59 6.89 7.69 -1.78
CA ILE A 59 6.27 8.10 -3.05
C ILE A 59 5.01 8.93 -2.82
N PHE A 60 4.14 8.49 -1.91
CA PHE A 60 2.83 9.13 -1.68
C PHE A 60 2.93 10.42 -0.85
N LEU A 61 3.93 10.53 0.04
CA LEU A 61 4.19 11.75 0.82
C LEU A 61 5.02 12.78 0.05
N MET A 62 5.77 12.37 -0.98
CA MET A 62 6.64 13.26 -1.77
C MET A 62 5.95 14.55 -2.27
N PRO A 63 4.67 14.54 -2.71
CA PRO A 63 3.98 15.74 -3.16
C PRO A 63 3.76 16.81 -2.08
N LEU A 64 3.92 16.49 -0.79
CA LEU A 64 3.94 17.49 0.28
C LEU A 64 5.17 18.38 0.20
N LEU A 65 6.31 17.80 -0.19
CA LEU A 65 7.58 18.51 -0.36
C LEU A 65 7.75 19.04 -1.79
N ARG A 66 7.27 18.28 -2.78
CA ARG A 66 7.37 18.60 -4.21
C ARG A 66 6.01 18.48 -4.91
N PRO A 67 5.17 19.52 -4.80
CA PRO A 67 3.85 19.61 -5.44
C PRO A 67 3.77 19.15 -6.90
N ALA A 68 4.83 19.36 -7.69
CA ALA A 68 4.92 18.98 -9.10
C ALA A 68 4.82 17.46 -9.33
N LEU A 69 5.17 16.64 -8.34
CA LEU A 69 5.14 15.18 -8.43
C LEU A 69 3.76 14.57 -8.13
N GLN A 70 2.74 15.38 -7.84
CA GLN A 70 1.41 14.90 -7.46
C GLN A 70 0.80 13.94 -8.49
N TYR A 71 0.88 14.25 -9.79
CA TYR A 71 0.32 13.39 -10.84
C TYR A 71 1.03 12.04 -10.88
N SER A 72 2.37 12.05 -10.85
CA SER A 72 3.18 10.82 -10.83
C SER A 72 2.89 9.99 -9.58
N ALA A 73 2.75 10.61 -8.41
CA ALA A 73 2.41 9.92 -7.17
C ALA A 73 1.01 9.29 -7.22
N LEU A 74 0.00 9.98 -7.78
CA LEU A 74 -1.33 9.42 -8.02
C LEU A 74 -1.28 8.22 -8.98
N LEU A 75 -0.54 8.35 -10.09
CA LEU A 75 -0.40 7.27 -11.06
C LEU A 75 0.23 6.03 -10.42
N ASN A 76 1.32 6.20 -9.67
CA ASN A 76 1.95 5.11 -8.92
C ASN A 76 0.99 4.50 -7.90
N CYS A 77 0.26 5.33 -7.14
CA CYS A 77 -0.74 4.85 -6.18
C CYS A 77 -1.78 3.96 -6.86
N THR A 78 -2.34 4.40 -8.00
CA THR A 78 -3.32 3.61 -8.76
C THR A 78 -2.73 2.30 -9.30
N LEU A 79 -1.54 2.33 -9.90
CA LEU A 79 -0.93 1.13 -10.49
C LEU A 79 -0.55 0.08 -9.44
N ILE A 80 0.01 0.53 -8.32
CA ILE A 80 0.36 -0.36 -7.20
C ILE A 80 -0.91 -1.03 -6.66
N HIS A 81 -1.96 -0.24 -6.37
CA HIS A 81 -3.20 -0.80 -5.82
C HIS A 81 -3.97 -1.64 -6.84
N LEU A 82 -3.84 -1.37 -8.14
CA LEU A 82 -4.40 -2.22 -9.18
C LEU A 82 -3.78 -3.62 -9.12
N GLY A 83 -2.46 -3.69 -8.98
CA GLY A 83 -1.74 -4.95 -8.79
C GLY A 83 -2.17 -5.66 -7.51
N LEU A 84 -2.15 -4.96 -6.37
CA LEU A 84 -2.56 -5.53 -5.08
C LEU A 84 -3.99 -6.10 -5.14
N VAL A 85 -4.94 -5.32 -5.64
CA VAL A 85 -6.35 -5.74 -5.78
C VAL A 85 -6.48 -6.93 -6.72
N ALA A 86 -5.82 -6.91 -7.88
CA ALA A 86 -5.91 -8.02 -8.83
C ALA A 86 -5.45 -9.34 -8.22
N PHE A 87 -4.28 -9.35 -7.58
CA PHE A 87 -3.74 -10.56 -6.95
C PHE A 87 -4.51 -10.95 -5.69
N ARG A 88 -5.01 -9.98 -4.91
CA ARG A 88 -5.87 -10.24 -3.75
C ARG A 88 -7.17 -10.90 -4.16
N THR A 89 -7.84 -10.38 -5.18
CA THR A 89 -9.09 -10.93 -5.71
C THR A 89 -8.86 -12.31 -6.31
N ALA A 90 -7.78 -12.52 -7.06
CA ALA A 90 -7.41 -13.86 -7.52
C ALA A 90 -7.18 -14.80 -6.33
N GLY A 91 -6.48 -14.35 -5.28
CA GLY A 91 -6.25 -15.12 -4.06
C GLY A 91 -7.55 -15.52 -3.36
N PHE A 92 -8.57 -14.66 -3.34
CA PHE A 92 -9.89 -14.98 -2.75
C PHE A 92 -10.67 -16.03 -3.54
N VAL A 93 -10.37 -16.19 -4.84
CA VAL A 93 -10.94 -17.25 -5.68
C VAL A 93 -10.17 -18.56 -5.53
N LEU A 94 -8.84 -18.46 -5.37
CA LEU A 94 -7.94 -19.62 -5.39
C LEU A 94 -7.72 -20.28 -4.03
N PHE A 95 -7.88 -19.54 -2.92
CA PHE A 95 -7.57 -20.01 -1.57
C PHE A 95 -8.77 -19.86 -0.64
N THR A 96 -8.90 -20.77 0.33
CA THR A 96 -9.92 -20.74 1.39
C THR A 96 -9.33 -20.28 2.72
N ASP A 97 -10.16 -20.18 3.77
CA ASP A 97 -9.74 -19.93 5.16
C ASP A 97 -8.97 -18.62 5.39
N ILE A 98 -9.39 -17.60 4.65
CA ILE A 98 -8.76 -16.27 4.66
C ILE A 98 -9.12 -15.52 5.94
N GLN A 99 -8.09 -15.07 6.66
CA GLN A 99 -8.25 -14.39 7.94
C GLN A 99 -8.94 -13.03 7.82
N THR A 100 -9.64 -12.61 8.88
CA THR A 100 -10.40 -11.35 8.95
C THR A 100 -9.54 -10.12 8.67
N MET A 101 -8.28 -10.11 9.12
CA MET A 101 -7.39 -8.98 8.87
C MET A 101 -7.06 -8.85 7.37
N THR A 102 -6.82 -9.97 6.68
CA THR A 102 -6.60 -9.98 5.23
C THR A 102 -7.80 -9.44 4.47
N MET A 103 -9.03 -9.70 4.93
CA MET A 103 -10.25 -9.12 4.37
C MET A 103 -10.32 -7.60 4.57
N LYS A 104 -9.94 -7.11 5.76
CA LYS A 104 -9.89 -5.66 6.05
C LYS A 104 -8.86 -4.95 5.18
N LEU A 105 -7.68 -5.55 5.01
CA LEU A 105 -6.65 -5.03 4.10
C LEU A 105 -7.16 -4.97 2.68
N ALA A 106 -7.81 -6.04 2.19
CA ALA A 106 -8.41 -6.05 0.86
C ALA A 106 -9.45 -4.93 0.67
N ALA A 107 -10.33 -4.71 1.64
CA ALA A 107 -11.29 -3.60 1.58
C ALA A 107 -10.58 -2.24 1.48
N GLY A 108 -9.51 -2.03 2.25
CA GLY A 108 -8.67 -0.84 2.16
C GLY A 108 -8.02 -0.69 0.78
N GLU A 109 -7.43 -1.76 0.24
CA GLU A 109 -6.80 -1.80 -1.09
C GLU A 109 -7.80 -1.38 -2.19
N TRP A 110 -9.03 -1.89 -2.15
CA TRP A 110 -10.11 -1.52 -3.08
C TRP A 110 -10.51 -0.05 -2.97
N VAL A 111 -10.70 0.46 -1.75
CA VAL A 111 -11.05 1.87 -1.53
C VAL A 111 -9.96 2.79 -2.09
N ILE A 112 -8.69 2.48 -1.81
CA ILE A 112 -7.57 3.28 -2.30
C ILE A 112 -7.47 3.21 -3.84
N LEU A 113 -7.66 2.04 -4.45
CA LEU A 113 -7.67 1.89 -5.91
C LEU A 113 -8.74 2.78 -6.56
N ILE A 114 -9.99 2.68 -6.08
CA ILE A 114 -11.11 3.43 -6.65
C ILE A 114 -10.87 4.94 -6.49
N LEU A 115 -10.52 5.40 -5.28
CA LEU A 115 -10.31 6.82 -5.02
C LEU A 115 -9.13 7.38 -5.80
N SER A 116 -8.00 6.66 -5.85
CA SER A 116 -6.82 7.10 -6.61
C SER A 116 -7.13 7.17 -8.12
N GLY A 117 -7.84 6.18 -8.67
CA GLY A 117 -8.25 6.17 -10.08
C GLY A 117 -9.19 7.32 -10.44
N LEU A 118 -10.17 7.61 -9.58
CA LEU A 118 -11.08 8.76 -9.76
C LEU A 118 -10.34 10.10 -9.70
N LEU A 119 -9.40 10.25 -8.76
CA LEU A 119 -8.58 11.47 -8.63
C LEU A 119 -7.58 11.63 -9.78
N LEU A 120 -7.07 10.52 -10.32
CA LEU A 120 -6.19 10.49 -11.47
C LEU A 120 -6.95 10.90 -12.74
N TRP A 121 -8.16 10.37 -12.96
CA TRP A 121 -9.02 10.78 -14.08
C TRP A 121 -9.31 12.29 -14.02
N LYS A 122 -9.68 12.80 -12.85
CA LYS A 122 -10.00 14.23 -12.66
C LYS A 122 -8.77 15.14 -12.73
N SER A 123 -7.56 14.61 -12.57
CA SER A 123 -6.35 15.43 -12.71
C SER A 123 -6.15 15.81 -14.17
N PRO A 124 -5.86 17.08 -14.48
CA PRO A 124 -5.52 17.48 -15.83
C PRO A 124 -4.37 16.59 -16.31
N LYS A 125 -4.59 15.84 -17.40
CA LYS A 125 -3.52 15.10 -18.08
C LYS A 125 -2.44 16.15 -18.38
N GLY A 126 -1.31 16.07 -17.68
CA GLY A 126 -0.31 17.13 -17.71
C GLY A 126 -0.02 17.53 -19.15
N LYS A 127 -0.18 18.83 -19.46
CA LYS A 127 0.47 19.39 -20.66
C LYS A 127 1.96 19.13 -20.44
N ARG A 128 2.51 18.17 -21.19
CA ARG A 128 3.96 17.96 -21.30
C ARG A 128 4.58 19.20 -21.92
#